data_AF-A0A1B9Y059-F1
#
_entry.id   AF-A0A1B9Y059-F1
#
_cell.length_a   1.000
_cell.length_b   1.000
_cell.length_c   1.000
_cell.angle_alpha   90.00
_cell.angle_beta   90.00
_cell.angle_gamma   90.00
#
_symmetry.space_group_name_H-M   'P 1'
#
loop_
_entity.id
_entity.type
_entity.pdbx_description
1 polymer ?
#
loop_
_entity_poly.entity_id
_entity_poly.type
_entity_poly.pdbx_seq_one_letter_code
_entity_poly.pdbx_strand_id
1 'polypeptide(L)'
;MNLKAIHNVYFIGIGGIGMSAIARYFSVNGKQVFGYDKTPSPITQKLERIGVKIHFDDAVKNIALPCLDKESTLVVYTPAVPKEHQELNYFKNNGFEVLKRAEILGEITKNTFCLAVAGTHGKTTTSSILGHIMQPEKATSFLGGFAENYNSNLILGEDKISVVEADEFDRSFLKLSPNIACVTSMDADHLDIYGENEMLQQSFRDFANKVSDTLIIAKGLPLKGLTYAVNESADYKAFNVRVGTGKYVFDVQTPTSVIKNIEFHLPGKHNMMNALAAIAMANVYGLSLIKIKEQLKTFKGVQRRFSYKIKREDIVLIDDYAHHPTEINAVEHSVREMYPNEKVLAVFQPHLYSRTKDFINDFAVALSKFDEVLLLDIYPARELPITGVTSSWLLNKLTINNKKLVVKDKLGEEVLKSDAKIITMLGAGDIGLLVDEVKSKLEKKYAN
;
A
#
# COMPACT_ATOMS: atom_id res chain seq x y z
N MET A 1 24.66 4.99 13.39
CA MET A 1 25.09 3.72 14.03
C MET A 1 25.81 2.83 13.02
N ASN A 2 26.76 2.00 13.45
CA ASN A 2 27.34 0.96 12.60
C ASN A 2 26.53 -0.34 12.72
N LEU A 3 25.55 -0.54 11.84
CA LEU A 3 24.68 -1.74 11.85
C LEU A 3 25.46 -3.06 11.63
N LYS A 4 26.71 -3.01 11.16
CA LYS A 4 27.55 -4.21 11.02
C LYS A 4 28.00 -4.77 12.37
N ALA A 5 28.21 -3.91 13.38
CA ALA A 5 28.62 -4.31 14.72
C ALA A 5 27.48 -4.91 15.57
N ILE A 6 26.23 -4.66 15.17
CA ILE A 6 25.05 -5.25 15.81
C ILE A 6 24.93 -6.72 15.39
N HIS A 7 24.80 -7.64 16.33
CA HIS A 7 24.58 -9.07 16.06
C HIS A 7 23.14 -9.49 16.37
N ASN A 8 22.56 -8.90 17.42
CA ASN A 8 21.24 -9.20 17.92
C ASN A 8 20.30 -8.01 17.74
N VAL A 9 19.07 -8.27 17.30
CA VAL A 9 18.01 -7.24 17.23
C VAL A 9 16.79 -7.73 17.97
N TYR A 10 16.41 -7.00 19.02
CA TYR A 10 15.28 -7.34 19.88
C TYR A 10 14.10 -6.40 19.59
N PHE A 11 12.95 -6.95 19.21
CA PHE A 11 11.76 -6.18 18.87
C PHE A 11 10.71 -6.25 19.98
N ILE A 12 10.17 -5.11 20.40
CA ILE A 12 9.02 -5.03 21.32
C ILE A 12 7.80 -4.54 20.52
N GLY A 13 6.80 -5.42 20.39
CA GLY A 13 5.67 -5.27 19.46
C GLY A 13 6.01 -5.73 18.04
N ILE A 14 6.67 -6.89 17.92
CA ILE A 14 7.21 -7.42 16.67
C ILE A 14 6.13 -7.80 15.63
N GLY A 15 4.91 -8.09 16.08
CA GLY A 15 3.78 -8.51 15.25
C GLY A 15 3.12 -7.37 14.47
N GLY A 16 3.49 -6.11 14.72
CA GLY A 16 3.00 -4.97 13.93
C GLY A 16 3.53 -5.01 12.49
N ILE A 17 2.70 -4.63 11.52
CA ILE A 17 3.00 -4.68 10.07
C ILE A 17 4.38 -4.07 9.74
N GLY A 18 4.64 -2.84 10.18
CA GLY A 18 5.94 -2.18 9.95
C GLY A 18 7.09 -2.77 10.77
N MET A 19 6.82 -3.26 11.99
CA MET A 19 7.83 -3.88 12.85
C MET A 19 8.30 -5.21 12.28
N SER A 20 7.37 -6.06 11.86
CA SER A 20 7.66 -7.37 11.26
C SER A 20 8.47 -7.28 9.96
N ALA A 21 8.29 -6.22 9.18
CA ALA A 21 9.05 -5.97 7.96
C ALA A 21 10.54 -5.71 8.28
N ILE A 22 10.79 -4.87 9.30
CA ILE A 22 12.16 -4.55 9.76
C ILE A 22 12.80 -5.78 10.44
N ALA A 23 12.03 -6.53 11.25
CA ALA A 23 12.50 -7.78 11.84
C ALA A 23 12.93 -8.80 10.77
N ARG A 24 12.12 -8.98 9.73
CA ARG A 24 12.44 -9.86 8.61
C ARG A 24 13.66 -9.39 7.82
N TYR A 25 13.82 -8.08 7.62
CA TYR A 25 15.02 -7.51 7.00
C TYR A 25 16.29 -7.88 7.77
N PHE A 26 16.31 -7.71 9.10
CA PHE A 26 17.50 -8.07 9.89
C PHE A 26 17.75 -9.58 9.92
N SER A 27 16.70 -10.39 10.03
CA SER A 27 16.80 -11.85 10.06
C SER A 27 17.44 -12.40 8.78
N VAL A 28 17.02 -11.91 7.61
CA VAL A 28 17.59 -12.40 6.33
C VAL A 28 18.98 -11.82 6.05
N ASN A 29 19.31 -10.65 6.59
CA ASN A 29 20.67 -10.10 6.55
C ASN A 29 21.57 -10.64 7.68
N GLY A 30 21.28 -11.85 8.16
CA GLY A 30 22.17 -12.64 9.02
C GLY A 30 22.22 -12.20 10.48
N LYS A 31 21.35 -11.30 10.93
CA LYS A 31 21.25 -10.94 12.35
C LYS A 31 20.39 -11.94 13.10
N GLN A 32 20.68 -12.15 14.39
CA GLN A 32 19.80 -12.90 15.26
C GLN A 32 18.65 -11.99 15.70
N VAL A 33 17.42 -12.40 15.40
CA VAL A 33 16.24 -11.60 15.69
C VAL A 33 15.39 -12.27 16.76
N PHE A 34 15.01 -11.48 17.74
CA PHE A 34 14.20 -11.87 18.87
C PHE A 34 13.09 -10.86 19.06
N GLY A 35 12.03 -11.21 19.77
CA GLY A 35 11.09 -10.20 20.18
C GLY A 35 9.94 -10.67 21.05
N TYR A 36 9.15 -9.67 21.41
CA TYR A 36 7.91 -9.79 22.14
C TYR A 36 6.75 -9.26 21.29
N ASP A 37 5.60 -9.92 21.38
CA ASP A 37 4.32 -9.31 21.03
C ASP A 37 3.26 -9.62 22.10
N LYS A 38 2.20 -8.81 22.20
CA LYS A 38 1.14 -9.05 23.17
C LYS A 38 0.32 -10.31 22.85
N THR A 39 0.14 -10.62 21.57
CA THR A 39 -0.71 -11.73 21.14
C THR A 39 -0.13 -12.46 19.93
N PRO A 40 -0.23 -13.80 19.88
CA PRO A 40 0.08 -14.56 18.68
C PRO A 40 -0.76 -14.11 17.49
N SER A 41 -0.16 -14.05 16.32
CA SER A 41 -0.83 -13.68 15.07
C SER A 41 -0.26 -14.45 13.87
N PRO A 42 -0.94 -14.44 12.71
CA PRO A 42 -0.35 -14.98 11.49
C PRO A 42 0.98 -14.32 11.11
N ILE A 43 1.24 -13.08 11.54
CA ILE A 43 2.51 -12.38 11.30
C ILE A 43 3.61 -12.97 12.19
N THR A 44 3.36 -13.13 13.49
CA THR A 44 4.36 -13.72 14.41
C THR A 44 4.70 -15.16 14.02
N GLN A 45 3.70 -15.96 13.64
CA GLN A 45 3.91 -17.32 13.14
C GLN A 45 4.80 -17.37 11.89
N LYS A 46 4.67 -16.39 10.97
CA LYS A 46 5.54 -16.29 9.79
C LYS A 46 6.97 -15.95 10.15
N LEU A 47 7.18 -15.10 11.17
CA LEU A 47 8.50 -14.75 11.67
C LEU A 47 9.17 -15.94 12.38
N GLU A 48 8.43 -16.68 13.19
CA GLU A 48 8.95 -17.90 13.85
C GLU A 48 9.43 -18.93 12.83
N ARG A 49 8.71 -19.10 11.71
CA ARG A 49 9.11 -20.00 10.61
C ARG A 49 10.44 -19.64 9.94
N ILE A 50 10.88 -18.39 10.03
CA ILE A 50 12.20 -17.95 9.53
C ILE A 50 13.27 -17.87 10.64
N GLY A 51 12.99 -18.46 11.81
CA GLY A 51 13.95 -18.58 12.90
C GLY A 51 13.95 -17.44 13.91
N VAL A 52 12.98 -16.51 13.83
CA VAL A 52 12.81 -15.46 14.84
C VAL A 52 12.26 -16.07 16.13
N LYS A 53 12.89 -15.79 17.27
CA LYS A 53 12.40 -16.26 18.57
C LYS A 53 11.46 -15.23 19.17
N ILE A 54 10.19 -15.59 19.32
CA ILE A 54 9.14 -14.69 19.82
C ILE A 54 8.57 -15.27 21.11
N HIS A 55 8.28 -14.40 22.07
CA HIS A 55 7.49 -14.75 23.25
C HIS A 55 6.36 -13.73 23.45
N PHE A 56 5.40 -14.05 24.33
CA PHE A 56 4.14 -13.31 24.47
C PHE A 56 3.81 -12.86 25.90
N ASP A 57 4.80 -12.87 26.79
CA ASP A 57 4.65 -12.53 28.20
C ASP A 57 5.68 -11.46 28.59
N ASP A 58 5.23 -10.25 28.91
CA ASP A 58 6.09 -9.12 29.28
C ASP A 58 6.75 -9.36 30.64
N ALA A 59 7.94 -9.98 30.60
CA ALA A 59 8.72 -10.27 31.78
C ALA A 59 10.22 -10.29 31.43
N VAL A 60 11.03 -9.58 32.20
CA VAL A 60 12.49 -9.46 31.97
C VAL A 60 13.20 -10.81 31.83
N LYS A 61 12.74 -11.84 32.56
CA LYS A 61 13.28 -13.21 32.47
C LYS A 61 13.13 -13.86 31.09
N ASN A 62 12.23 -13.36 30.24
CA ASN A 62 11.95 -13.87 28.91
C ASN A 62 12.86 -13.24 27.84
N ILE A 63 13.62 -12.19 28.19
CA ILE A 63 14.63 -11.62 27.30
C ILE A 63 15.69 -12.70 27.02
N ALA A 64 15.91 -13.00 25.74
CA ALA A 64 16.84 -14.03 25.34
C ALA A 64 18.29 -13.69 25.76
N LEU A 65 19.03 -14.69 26.23
CA LEU A 65 20.41 -14.51 26.71
C LEU A 65 21.34 -13.75 25.73
N PRO A 66 21.32 -13.98 24.41
CA PRO A 66 22.14 -13.21 23.47
C PRO A 66 21.82 -11.71 23.46
N CYS A 67 20.61 -11.32 23.83
CA CYS A 67 20.15 -9.93 23.87
C CYS A 67 20.52 -9.20 25.17
N LEU A 68 21.26 -9.84 26.08
CA LEU A 68 21.76 -9.21 27.31
C LEU A 68 23.12 -8.52 27.12
N ASP A 69 23.77 -8.70 25.97
CA ASP A 69 24.97 -7.95 25.58
C ASP A 69 24.60 -6.62 24.91
N LYS A 70 24.78 -5.52 25.65
CA LYS A 70 24.43 -4.17 25.19
C LYS A 70 25.24 -3.68 23.98
N GLU A 71 26.45 -4.20 23.76
CA GLU A 71 27.32 -3.71 22.68
C GLU A 71 26.93 -4.34 21.33
N SER A 72 26.39 -5.56 21.37
CA SER A 72 25.96 -6.28 20.18
C SER A 72 24.44 -6.32 19.97
N THR A 73 23.65 -5.73 20.87
CA THR A 73 22.18 -5.76 20.84
C THR A 73 21.59 -4.39 20.55
N LEU A 74 20.80 -4.32 19.48
CA LEU A 74 19.90 -3.21 19.20
C LEU A 74 18.48 -3.55 19.64
N VAL A 75 17.80 -2.64 20.31
CA VAL A 75 16.40 -2.79 20.69
C VAL A 75 15.52 -1.87 19.85
N VAL A 76 14.47 -2.42 19.26
CA VAL A 76 13.50 -1.69 18.43
C VAL A 76 12.12 -1.83 19.05
N TYR A 77 11.38 -0.72 19.19
CA TYR A 77 10.02 -0.77 19.73
C TYR A 77 9.02 0.03 18.90
N THR A 78 7.75 -0.38 18.99
CA THR A 78 6.62 0.38 18.45
C THR A 78 6.09 1.37 19.49
N PRO A 79 5.68 2.59 19.08
CA PRO A 79 5.02 3.54 19.99
C PRO A 79 3.75 3.00 20.67
N ALA A 80 3.15 1.93 20.15
CA ALA A 80 1.98 1.28 20.75
C ALA A 80 2.29 0.50 22.05
N VAL A 81 3.58 0.35 22.41
CA VAL A 81 4.00 -0.28 23.66
C VAL A 81 3.69 0.64 24.86
N PRO A 82 3.01 0.15 25.93
CA PRO A 82 2.75 0.93 27.13
C PRO A 82 4.03 1.45 27.81
N LYS A 83 3.92 2.55 28.56
CA LYS A 83 5.06 3.14 29.26
C LYS A 83 5.60 2.22 30.37
N GLU A 84 4.73 1.40 30.95
CA GLU A 84 5.01 0.52 32.07
C GLU A 84 5.59 -0.84 31.63
N HIS A 85 5.78 -1.05 30.32
CA HIS A 85 6.27 -2.33 29.77
C HIS A 85 7.63 -2.72 30.36
N GLN A 86 7.71 -3.91 30.96
CA GLN A 86 8.83 -4.31 31.80
C GLN A 86 10.12 -4.47 31.00
N GLU A 87 10.07 -5.16 29.85
CA GLU A 87 11.27 -5.35 29.02
C GLU A 87 11.80 -4.05 28.42
N LEU A 88 10.91 -3.19 27.92
CA LEU A 88 11.30 -1.88 27.37
C LEU A 88 12.00 -1.03 28.43
N ASN A 89 11.46 -1.03 29.65
CA ASN A 89 12.06 -0.30 30.77
C ASN A 89 13.37 -0.94 31.22
N TYR A 90 13.50 -2.27 31.20
CA TYR A 90 14.77 -2.94 31.44
C TYR A 90 15.85 -2.48 30.47
N PHE A 91 15.60 -2.52 29.16
CA PHE A 91 16.60 -2.10 28.17
C PHE A 91 16.99 -0.63 28.32
N LYS A 92 16.02 0.27 28.52
CA LYS A 92 16.29 1.69 28.75
C LYS A 92 17.12 1.93 30.02
N ASN A 93 16.76 1.29 31.13
CA ASN A 93 17.44 1.49 32.42
C ASN A 93 18.85 0.89 32.45
N ASN A 94 19.16 -0.07 31.58
CA ASN A 94 20.47 -0.70 31.48
C ASN A 94 21.33 -0.13 30.32
N GLY A 95 20.92 0.99 29.72
CA GLY A 95 21.73 1.73 28.75
C GLY A 95 21.90 1.04 27.40
N PHE A 96 20.94 0.22 26.98
CA PHE A 96 20.91 -0.34 25.63
C PHE A 96 20.57 0.74 24.61
N GLU A 97 21.01 0.55 23.36
CA GLU A 97 20.47 1.36 22.26
C GLU A 97 19.02 0.95 22.00
N VAL A 98 18.09 1.88 22.26
CA VAL A 98 16.65 1.67 22.07
C VAL A 98 16.13 2.66 21.03
N LEU A 99 15.79 2.17 19.84
CA LEU A 99 15.28 2.97 18.74
C LEU A 99 13.78 2.75 18.51
N LYS A 100 13.05 3.81 18.17
CA LYS A 100 11.70 3.68 17.62
C LYS A 100 11.76 3.08 16.22
N ARG A 101 10.65 2.48 15.77
CA ARG A 101 10.47 1.98 14.38
C ARG A 101 10.99 2.95 13.30
N ALA A 102 10.61 4.23 13.38
CA ALA A 102 11.02 5.24 12.39
C ALA A 102 12.53 5.55 12.44
N GLU A 103 13.15 5.46 13.61
CA GLU A 103 14.57 5.77 13.81
C GLU A 103 15.44 4.65 13.26
N ILE A 104 15.07 3.39 13.49
CA ILE A 104 15.81 2.26 12.89
C ILE A 104 15.65 2.23 11.36
N LEU A 105 14.47 2.58 10.82
CA LEU A 105 14.33 2.73 9.37
C LEU A 105 15.24 3.87 8.86
N GLY A 106 15.36 4.97 9.62
CA GLY A 106 16.34 6.02 9.37
C GLY A 106 17.77 5.50 9.28
N GLU A 107 18.20 4.70 10.26
CA GLU A 107 19.54 4.08 10.26
C GLU A 107 19.73 3.10 9.09
N ILE A 108 18.71 2.34 8.69
CA ILE A 108 18.77 1.48 7.48
C ILE A 108 18.98 2.34 6.23
N THR A 109 18.17 3.40 6.04
CA THR A 109 18.29 4.27 4.86
C THR A 109 19.60 5.04 4.83
N LYS A 110 20.19 5.37 5.99
CA LYS A 110 21.50 6.01 6.08
C LYS A 110 22.66 5.10 5.64
N ASN A 111 22.49 3.79 5.79
CA ASN A 111 23.52 2.80 5.46
C ASN A 111 23.27 2.08 4.12
N THR A 112 22.27 2.52 3.34
CA THR A 112 21.92 1.95 2.03
C THR A 112 21.76 3.07 1.00
N PHE A 113 21.80 2.73 -0.29
CA PHE A 113 21.35 3.66 -1.31
C PHE A 113 19.82 3.76 -1.25
N CYS A 114 19.30 4.88 -0.77
CA CYS A 114 17.89 5.05 -0.44
C CYS A 114 17.12 5.78 -1.56
N LEU A 115 16.05 5.14 -2.03
CA LEU A 115 15.02 5.69 -2.88
C LEU A 115 13.74 5.91 -2.04
N ALA A 116 13.37 7.16 -1.78
CA ALA A 116 12.24 7.49 -0.91
C ALA A 116 11.07 8.12 -1.67
N VAL A 117 9.84 7.69 -1.38
CA VAL A 117 8.64 8.24 -2.00
C VAL A 117 7.76 8.89 -0.94
N ALA A 118 7.63 10.22 -1.01
CA ALA A 118 6.82 11.04 -0.13
C ALA A 118 5.64 11.69 -0.88
N GLY A 119 4.67 12.22 -0.15
CA GLY A 119 3.56 13.04 -0.66
C GLY A 119 2.24 12.71 0.03
N THR A 120 1.24 13.57 -0.01
CA THR A 120 -0.06 13.28 0.63
C THR A 120 -0.79 12.08 0.02
N HIS A 121 -0.62 11.86 -1.28
CA HIS A 121 -1.30 10.82 -2.05
C HIS A 121 -0.32 10.03 -2.91
N GLY A 122 -0.68 8.79 -3.26
CA GLY A 122 0.10 7.98 -4.20
C GLY A 122 1.39 7.34 -3.64
N LYS A 123 1.83 7.66 -2.42
CA LYS A 123 3.06 7.12 -1.80
C LYS A 123 3.19 5.61 -1.89
N THR A 124 2.21 4.89 -1.36
CA THR A 124 2.23 3.42 -1.31
C THR A 124 2.23 2.81 -2.71
N THR A 125 1.46 3.36 -3.65
CA THR A 125 1.39 2.82 -5.00
C THR A 125 2.71 3.08 -5.74
N THR A 126 3.24 4.30 -5.69
CA THR A 126 4.51 4.66 -6.32
C THR A 126 5.68 3.89 -5.73
N SER A 127 5.78 3.79 -4.40
CA SER A 127 6.84 2.98 -3.74
C SER A 127 6.72 1.49 -4.06
N SER A 128 5.49 0.95 -4.19
CA SER A 128 5.28 -0.45 -4.59
C SER A 128 5.68 -0.70 -6.05
N ILE A 129 5.34 0.22 -6.97
CA ILE A 129 5.78 0.16 -8.38
C ILE A 129 7.30 0.23 -8.43
N LEU A 130 7.90 1.20 -7.73
CA LEU A 130 9.35 1.38 -7.71
C LEU A 130 10.05 0.16 -7.12
N GLY A 131 9.57 -0.37 -6.00
CA GLY A 131 10.11 -1.57 -5.38
C GLY A 131 10.04 -2.80 -6.30
N HIS A 132 8.97 -2.92 -7.10
CA HIS A 132 8.87 -3.95 -8.13
C HIS A 132 9.89 -3.75 -9.25
N ILE A 133 10.02 -2.53 -9.77
CA ILE A 133 11.01 -2.17 -10.81
C ILE A 133 12.45 -2.44 -10.34
N MET A 134 12.74 -2.17 -9.07
CA MET A 134 14.06 -2.31 -8.46
C MET A 134 14.36 -3.73 -7.96
N GLN A 135 13.40 -4.66 -8.04
CA GLN A 135 13.59 -6.04 -7.57
C GLN A 135 14.77 -6.76 -8.23
N PRO A 136 15.03 -6.63 -9.55
CA PRO A 136 16.19 -7.25 -10.19
C PRO A 136 17.54 -6.75 -9.67
N GLU A 137 17.60 -5.52 -9.15
CA GLU A 137 18.78 -4.95 -8.49
C GLU A 137 18.87 -5.36 -7.01
N LYS A 138 17.99 -6.28 -6.58
CA LYS A 138 17.88 -6.79 -5.20
C LYS A 138 17.69 -5.67 -4.18
N ALA A 139 16.90 -4.64 -4.51
CA ALA A 139 16.51 -3.63 -3.54
C ALA A 139 15.59 -4.23 -2.47
N THR A 140 15.82 -3.86 -1.21
CA THR A 140 14.87 -4.12 -0.13
C THR A 140 13.86 -2.97 -0.08
N SER A 141 12.58 -3.26 -0.32
CA SER A 141 11.51 -2.26 -0.34
C SER A 141 10.59 -2.37 0.87
N PHE A 142 10.54 -1.32 1.69
CA PHE A 142 9.62 -1.17 2.82
C PHE A 142 8.40 -0.37 2.39
N LEU A 143 7.26 -1.04 2.27
CA LEU A 143 6.03 -0.50 1.68
C LEU A 143 4.97 -0.27 2.77
N GLY A 144 4.12 0.74 2.63
CA GLY A 144 2.98 0.98 3.51
C GLY A 144 1.77 0.08 3.22
N GLY A 145 1.80 -0.69 2.14
CA GLY A 145 0.74 -1.62 1.72
C GLY A 145 1.29 -2.92 1.17
N PHE A 146 0.43 -3.94 1.07
CA PHE A 146 0.82 -5.25 0.56
C PHE A 146 0.90 -5.22 -0.96
N ALA A 147 2.11 -5.42 -1.50
CA ALA A 147 2.30 -5.59 -2.94
C ALA A 147 1.84 -7.00 -3.37
N GLU A 148 0.94 -7.08 -4.35
CA GLU A 148 0.29 -8.33 -4.74
C GLU A 148 1.26 -9.39 -5.25
N ASN A 149 2.28 -8.96 -6.01
CA ASN A 149 3.31 -9.83 -6.55
C ASN A 149 4.01 -10.65 -5.45
N TYR A 150 4.09 -10.10 -4.23
CA TYR A 150 4.91 -10.63 -3.13
C TYR A 150 4.07 -11.07 -1.92
N ASN A 151 2.77 -10.76 -1.91
CA ASN A 151 1.87 -10.97 -0.77
C ASN A 151 2.48 -10.47 0.55
N SER A 152 3.12 -9.30 0.48
CA SER A 152 3.96 -8.75 1.54
C SER A 152 4.06 -7.24 1.38
N ASN A 153 4.17 -6.52 2.49
CA ASN A 153 4.55 -5.10 2.53
C ASN A 153 6.08 -4.91 2.56
N LEU A 154 6.83 -5.99 2.39
CA LEU A 154 8.27 -6.03 2.24
C LEU A 154 8.63 -6.80 0.96
N ILE A 155 9.31 -6.13 0.02
CA ILE A 155 10.01 -6.80 -1.08
C ILE A 155 11.45 -6.98 -0.60
N LEU A 156 11.85 -8.22 -0.35
CA LEU A 156 13.12 -8.48 0.28
C LEU A 156 14.22 -8.65 -0.78
N GLY A 157 15.33 -7.93 -0.56
CA GLY A 157 16.54 -8.01 -1.37
C GLY A 157 17.79 -8.07 -0.49
N GLU A 158 18.88 -7.47 -0.95
CA GLU A 158 20.11 -7.29 -0.18
C GLU A 158 20.06 -6.02 0.69
N ASP A 159 21.08 -5.81 1.50
CA ASP A 159 21.27 -4.66 2.39
C ASP A 159 22.03 -3.50 1.73
N LYS A 160 21.85 -3.31 0.42
CA LYS A 160 22.57 -2.29 -0.37
C LYS A 160 21.69 -1.15 -0.83
N ILE A 161 20.46 -1.45 -1.25
CA ILE A 161 19.51 -0.49 -1.81
C ILE A 161 18.23 -0.60 -1.01
N SER A 162 17.70 0.54 -0.56
CA SER A 162 16.40 0.61 0.08
C SER A 162 15.42 1.39 -0.79
N VAL A 163 14.20 0.88 -0.91
CA VAL A 163 13.05 1.64 -1.39
C VAL A 163 12.12 1.84 -0.20
N VAL A 164 11.73 3.07 0.10
CA VAL A 164 10.90 3.35 1.27
C VAL A 164 9.73 4.25 0.92
N GLU A 165 8.56 3.91 1.45
CA GLU A 165 7.49 4.87 1.63
C GLU A 165 7.86 5.84 2.75
N ALA A 166 7.89 7.14 2.42
CA ALA A 166 8.26 8.22 3.32
C ALA A 166 6.98 8.90 3.81
N ASP A 167 6.59 8.55 5.04
CA ASP A 167 5.36 9.00 5.68
C ASP A 167 5.55 10.37 6.35
N GLU A 168 4.75 11.34 5.92
CA GLU A 168 4.69 12.69 6.48
C GLU A 168 3.88 12.74 7.77
N PHE A 169 2.97 11.80 8.04
CA PHE A 169 1.97 11.93 9.12
C PHE A 169 2.58 12.30 10.48
N ASP A 170 3.56 11.55 10.96
CA ASP A 170 4.24 11.78 12.25
C ASP A 170 5.64 12.43 12.10
N ARG A 171 5.90 13.06 10.95
CA ARG A 171 7.22 13.58 10.54
C ARG A 171 8.31 12.49 10.50
N SER A 172 7.96 11.20 10.48
CA SER A 172 8.95 10.11 10.45
C SER A 172 9.83 10.12 9.20
N PHE A 173 9.33 10.62 8.07
CA PHE A 173 10.15 10.83 6.88
C PHE A 173 11.41 11.71 7.10
N LEU A 174 11.43 12.59 8.10
CA LEU A 174 12.60 13.42 8.43
C LEU A 174 13.73 12.62 9.10
N LYS A 175 13.45 11.38 9.52
CA LYS A 175 14.46 10.43 10.01
C LYS A 175 15.18 9.70 8.88
N LEU A 176 14.63 9.72 7.66
CA LEU A 176 15.19 9.02 6.51
C LEU A 176 16.40 9.78 5.93
N SER A 177 17.28 9.08 5.23
CA SER A 177 18.43 9.65 4.51
C SER A 177 18.37 9.30 3.03
N PRO A 178 17.48 9.92 2.23
CA PRO A 178 17.30 9.57 0.83
C PRO A 178 18.45 10.05 -0.06
N ASN A 179 18.89 9.19 -0.97
CA ASN A 179 19.77 9.62 -2.07
C ASN A 179 18.93 10.19 -3.21
N ILE A 180 17.93 9.42 -3.65
CA ILE A 180 16.92 9.84 -4.62
C ILE A 180 15.58 9.90 -3.91
N ALA A 181 14.79 10.95 -4.13
CA ALA A 181 13.44 11.01 -3.60
C ALA A 181 12.43 11.50 -4.63
N CYS A 182 11.17 11.14 -4.43
CA CYS A 182 10.03 11.69 -5.14
C CYS A 182 9.04 12.32 -4.17
N VAL A 183 8.49 13.50 -4.52
CA VAL A 183 7.30 14.07 -3.87
C VAL A 183 6.14 14.06 -4.86
N THR A 184 5.12 13.25 -4.58
CA THR A 184 3.97 13.01 -5.47
C THR A 184 2.89 14.07 -5.37
N SER A 185 2.68 14.63 -4.17
CA SER A 185 1.69 15.67 -3.88
C SER A 185 1.97 16.36 -2.54
N MET A 186 1.41 17.54 -2.32
CA MET A 186 1.54 18.34 -1.09
C MET A 186 0.20 19.00 -0.71
N ASP A 187 -0.91 18.31 -0.93
CA ASP A 187 -2.25 18.83 -0.63
C ASP A 187 -2.44 19.06 0.88
N ALA A 188 -3.43 19.86 1.27
CA ALA A 188 -3.75 20.02 2.69
C ALA A 188 -4.34 18.72 3.24
N ASP A 189 -3.54 17.96 3.97
CA ASP A 189 -3.93 16.72 4.65
C ASP A 189 -3.33 16.72 6.07
N HIS A 190 -3.87 15.90 6.98
CA HIS A 190 -3.32 15.71 8.34
C HIS A 190 -3.11 17.01 9.17
N LEU A 191 -4.00 17.99 9.00
CA LEU A 191 -3.95 19.28 9.72
C LEU A 191 -4.11 19.13 11.25
N ASP A 192 -4.61 18.00 11.72
CA ASP A 192 -4.68 17.65 13.14
C ASP A 192 -3.29 17.50 13.80
N ILE A 193 -2.26 17.14 13.03
CA ILE A 193 -0.88 17.03 13.50
C ILE A 193 -0.06 18.30 13.21
N TYR A 194 -0.32 18.90 12.05
CA TYR A 194 0.46 20.04 11.57
C TYR A 194 -0.10 21.40 12.02
N GLY A 195 -1.36 21.45 12.47
CA GLY A 195 -2.07 22.69 12.82
C GLY A 195 -2.45 23.49 11.57
N GLU A 196 -1.44 23.98 10.85
CA GLU A 196 -1.59 24.83 9.66
C GLU A 196 -0.90 24.22 8.43
N ASN A 197 -1.47 24.45 7.24
CA ASN A 197 -0.95 23.95 5.95
C ASN A 197 0.53 24.36 5.72
N GLU A 198 0.92 25.54 6.19
CA GLU A 198 2.29 26.04 6.07
C GLU A 198 3.31 25.13 6.77
N MET A 199 2.96 24.52 7.91
CA MET A 199 3.83 23.58 8.61
C MET A 199 4.00 22.26 7.84
N LEU A 200 2.93 21.77 7.20
CA LEU A 200 3.02 20.60 6.33
C LEU A 200 3.95 20.89 5.14
N GLN A 201 3.75 22.02 4.46
CA GLN A 201 4.62 22.41 3.35
C GLN A 201 6.07 22.59 3.78
N GLN A 202 6.31 23.15 4.97
CA GLN A 202 7.65 23.28 5.51
C GLN A 202 8.28 21.90 5.75
N SER A 203 7.52 20.93 6.27
CA SER A 203 8.05 19.58 6.47
C SER A 203 8.46 18.89 5.16
N PHE A 204 7.73 19.11 4.07
CA PHE A 204 8.14 18.63 2.73
C PHE A 204 9.38 19.34 2.20
N ARG A 205 9.54 20.65 2.46
CA ARG A 205 10.78 21.38 2.15
C ARG A 205 11.96 20.84 2.96
N ASP A 206 11.76 20.56 4.24
CA ASP A 206 12.78 19.98 5.11
C ASP A 206 13.18 18.58 4.61
N PHE A 207 12.21 17.74 4.22
CA PHE A 207 12.47 16.44 3.60
C PHE A 207 13.24 16.58 2.28
N ALA A 208 12.82 17.49 1.39
CA ALA A 208 13.51 17.77 0.13
C ALA A 208 14.98 18.17 0.34
N ASN A 209 15.28 18.94 1.38
CA ASN A 209 16.64 19.34 1.73
C ASN A 209 17.52 18.20 2.25
N LYS A 210 16.93 17.05 2.62
CA LYS A 210 17.69 15.86 3.03
C LYS A 210 18.13 14.98 1.86
N VAL A 211 17.63 15.23 0.66
CA VAL A 211 17.91 14.43 -0.53
C VAL A 211 19.34 14.72 -0.99
N SER A 212 20.20 13.71 -0.99
CA SER A 212 21.63 13.92 -1.24
C SER A 212 22.01 14.03 -2.72
N ASP A 213 21.16 13.55 -3.63
CA ASP A 213 21.43 13.51 -5.07
C ASP A 213 20.29 14.18 -5.85
N THR A 214 19.23 13.44 -6.16
CA THR A 214 18.20 13.91 -7.10
C THR A 214 16.81 13.86 -6.48
N LEU A 215 16.14 15.02 -6.49
CA LEU A 215 14.73 15.15 -6.16
C LEU A 215 13.88 15.17 -7.43
N ILE A 216 12.86 14.31 -7.47
CA ILE A 216 11.84 14.24 -8.51
C ILE A 216 10.52 14.75 -7.92
N ILE A 217 9.77 15.54 -8.67
CA ILE A 217 8.53 16.16 -8.19
C ILE A 217 7.43 16.10 -9.24
N ALA A 218 6.20 15.90 -8.77
CA ALA A 218 5.05 16.14 -9.63
C ALA A 218 5.06 17.61 -10.08
N LYS A 219 4.81 17.84 -11.36
CA LYS A 219 4.78 19.21 -11.90
C LYS A 219 3.74 20.06 -11.16
N GLY A 220 4.13 21.28 -10.78
CA GLY A 220 3.28 22.25 -10.08
C GLY A 220 3.50 22.34 -8.57
N LEU A 221 4.29 21.43 -7.99
CA LEU A 221 4.65 21.52 -6.58
C LEU A 221 5.67 22.66 -6.33
N PRO A 222 5.59 23.35 -5.17
CA PRO A 222 6.48 24.46 -4.82
C PRO A 222 7.85 23.97 -4.32
N LEU A 223 8.48 23.06 -5.07
CA LEU A 223 9.79 22.46 -4.81
C LEU A 223 10.67 22.56 -6.07
N LYS A 224 11.99 22.42 -5.91
CA LYS A 224 12.94 22.41 -7.04
C LYS A 224 13.45 20.99 -7.24
N GLY A 225 13.29 20.46 -8.45
CA GLY A 225 13.71 19.10 -8.80
C GLY A 225 13.32 18.75 -10.24
N LEU A 226 13.64 17.54 -10.68
CA LEU A 226 13.18 17.02 -11.96
C LEU A 226 11.67 16.82 -11.95
N THR A 227 10.97 17.39 -12.92
CA THR A 227 9.52 17.38 -12.98
C THR A 227 9.00 16.17 -13.76
N TYR A 228 7.85 15.65 -13.36
CA TYR A 228 7.11 14.69 -14.18
C TYR A 228 5.65 15.07 -14.38
N ALA A 229 5.11 14.74 -15.56
CA ALA A 229 3.71 14.99 -15.90
C ALA A 229 3.18 14.05 -17.01
N VAL A 230 1.87 13.85 -17.05
CA VAL A 230 1.17 13.13 -18.13
C VAL A 230 0.56 14.14 -19.11
N ASN A 231 0.88 14.00 -20.40
CA ASN A 231 0.40 14.85 -21.50
C ASN A 231 0.74 16.35 -21.38
N GLU A 232 1.74 16.70 -20.58
CA GLU A 232 2.22 18.08 -20.39
C GLU A 232 3.75 18.14 -20.50
N SER A 233 4.32 19.31 -20.75
CA SER A 233 5.79 19.48 -20.76
C SER A 233 6.37 19.32 -19.35
N ALA A 234 7.34 18.43 -19.19
CA ALA A 234 8.07 18.12 -17.97
C ALA A 234 9.36 17.36 -18.34
N ASP A 235 10.32 17.23 -17.41
CA ASP A 235 11.57 16.49 -17.63
C ASP A 235 11.31 15.01 -17.94
N TYR A 236 10.36 14.41 -17.22
CA TYR A 236 9.77 13.12 -17.51
C TYR A 236 8.32 13.28 -17.95
N LYS A 237 7.99 12.81 -19.15
CA LYS A 237 6.66 12.98 -19.74
C LYS A 237 6.11 11.65 -20.22
N ALA A 238 4.92 11.29 -19.73
CA ALA A 238 4.11 10.25 -20.36
C ALA A 238 3.22 10.88 -21.45
N PHE A 239 3.15 10.28 -22.63
CA PHE A 239 2.37 10.77 -23.77
C PHE A 239 1.89 9.63 -24.67
N ASN A 240 1.08 9.95 -25.69
CA ASN A 240 0.46 8.96 -26.58
C ASN A 240 -0.33 7.88 -25.82
N VAL A 241 -1.05 8.30 -24.78
CA VAL A 241 -1.83 7.42 -23.92
C VAL A 241 -2.97 6.77 -24.70
N ARG A 242 -3.02 5.44 -24.67
CA ARG A 242 -4.09 4.62 -25.22
C ARG A 242 -4.59 3.68 -24.13
N VAL A 243 -5.90 3.54 -24.01
CA VAL A 243 -6.55 2.64 -23.03
C VAL A 243 -7.42 1.65 -23.79
N GLY A 244 -7.36 0.40 -23.38
CA GLY A 244 -8.22 -0.65 -23.92
C GLY A 244 -7.82 -2.02 -23.40
N THR A 245 -8.78 -2.95 -23.41
CA THR A 245 -8.58 -4.36 -23.00
C THR A 245 -7.93 -4.52 -21.62
N GLY A 246 -8.30 -3.67 -20.66
CA GLY A 246 -7.77 -3.75 -19.30
C GLY A 246 -6.31 -3.34 -19.14
N LYS A 247 -5.75 -2.53 -20.05
CA LYS A 247 -4.41 -1.96 -19.92
C LYS A 247 -4.28 -0.56 -20.51
N TYR A 248 -3.28 0.16 -20.02
CA TYR A 248 -2.76 1.38 -20.61
C TYR A 248 -1.55 1.04 -21.46
N VAL A 249 -1.43 1.73 -22.59
CA VAL A 249 -0.23 1.76 -23.41
C VAL A 249 0.16 3.22 -23.62
N PHE A 250 1.38 3.59 -23.26
CA PHE A 250 1.87 4.96 -23.40
C PHE A 250 3.36 4.99 -23.72
N ASP A 251 3.84 6.13 -24.20
CA ASP A 251 5.25 6.41 -24.44
C ASP A 251 5.78 7.28 -23.29
N VAL A 252 7.07 7.15 -22.97
CA VAL A 252 7.74 7.97 -21.96
C VAL A 252 8.94 8.65 -22.58
N GLN A 253 8.96 9.98 -22.45
CA GLN A 253 10.13 10.81 -22.69
C GLN A 253 10.83 11.06 -21.36
N THR A 254 12.14 10.91 -21.37
CA THR A 254 13.07 11.26 -20.29
C THR A 254 13.94 12.43 -20.73
N PRO A 255 14.79 13.01 -19.87
CA PRO A 255 15.70 14.08 -20.27
C PRO A 255 16.65 13.71 -21.42
N THR A 256 16.95 12.42 -21.61
CA THR A 256 17.99 11.95 -22.54
C THR A 256 17.48 10.99 -23.61
N SER A 257 16.28 10.45 -23.48
CA SER A 257 15.78 9.37 -24.35
C SER A 257 14.27 9.23 -24.35
N VAL A 258 13.74 8.46 -25.30
CA VAL A 258 12.31 8.12 -25.41
C VAL A 258 12.16 6.61 -25.47
N ILE A 259 11.22 6.06 -24.70
CA ILE A 259 10.79 4.67 -24.79
C ILE A 259 9.30 4.60 -25.18
N LYS A 260 9.00 3.72 -26.14
CA LYS A 260 7.64 3.57 -26.67
C LYS A 260 6.93 2.36 -26.11
N ASN A 261 5.60 2.41 -26.11
CA ASN A 261 4.70 1.29 -25.85
C ASN A 261 4.95 0.61 -24.48
N ILE A 262 5.08 1.40 -23.42
CA ILE A 262 5.04 0.89 -22.04
C ILE A 262 3.62 0.38 -21.77
N GLU A 263 3.51 -0.86 -21.29
CA GLU A 263 2.25 -1.45 -20.86
C GLU A 263 2.10 -1.30 -19.35
N PHE A 264 0.93 -0.87 -18.89
CA PHE A 264 0.63 -0.71 -17.47
C PHE A 264 -0.81 -1.13 -17.17
N HIS A 265 -1.01 -1.86 -16.09
CA HIS A 265 -2.28 -2.56 -15.86
C HIS A 265 -3.17 -1.92 -14.79
N LEU A 266 -2.66 -0.92 -14.04
CA LEU A 266 -3.49 -0.20 -13.08
C LEU A 266 -4.25 0.94 -13.76
N PRO A 267 -5.53 1.14 -13.42
CA PRO A 267 -6.34 2.17 -14.05
C PRO A 267 -6.11 3.56 -13.50
N GLY A 268 -6.50 4.56 -14.29
CA GLY A 268 -6.58 5.96 -13.92
C GLY A 268 -5.29 6.75 -14.16
N LYS A 269 -5.47 8.02 -14.53
CA LYS A 269 -4.38 9.00 -14.73
C LYS A 269 -3.46 9.12 -13.50
N HIS A 270 -4.00 9.02 -12.30
CA HIS A 270 -3.21 9.09 -11.06
C HIS A 270 -2.22 7.91 -10.94
N ASN A 271 -2.61 6.69 -11.31
CA ASN A 271 -1.70 5.56 -11.32
C ASN A 271 -0.67 5.64 -12.44
N MET A 272 -1.02 6.27 -13.57
CA MET A 272 -0.01 6.60 -14.59
C MET A 272 1.01 7.63 -14.08
N MET A 273 0.58 8.65 -13.33
CA MET A 273 1.49 9.58 -12.66
C MET A 273 2.41 8.85 -11.67
N ASN A 274 1.86 7.93 -10.87
CA ASN A 274 2.62 7.09 -9.95
C ASN A 274 3.65 6.21 -10.67
N ALA A 275 3.25 5.59 -11.80
CA ALA A 275 4.16 4.80 -12.62
C ALA A 275 5.27 5.66 -13.23
N LEU A 276 4.94 6.85 -13.73
CA LEU A 276 5.93 7.78 -14.29
C LEU A 276 6.93 8.26 -13.24
N ALA A 277 6.49 8.54 -12.01
CA ALA A 277 7.36 8.86 -10.89
C ALA A 277 8.35 7.71 -10.59
N ALA A 278 7.86 6.48 -10.51
CA ALA A 278 8.70 5.30 -10.28
C ALA A 278 9.67 5.04 -11.44
N ILE A 279 9.23 5.23 -12.69
CA ILE A 279 10.09 5.17 -13.89
C ILE A 279 11.22 6.21 -13.79
N ALA A 280 10.89 7.45 -13.43
CA ALA A 280 11.87 8.53 -13.30
C ALA A 280 12.92 8.18 -12.23
N MET A 281 12.48 7.73 -11.04
CA MET A 281 13.40 7.36 -9.96
C MET A 281 14.33 6.21 -10.35
N ALA A 282 13.79 5.13 -10.94
CA ALA A 282 14.58 3.99 -11.38
C ALA A 282 15.55 4.37 -12.52
N ASN A 283 15.13 5.26 -13.42
CA ASN A 283 15.98 5.74 -14.50
C ASN A 283 17.12 6.63 -13.99
N VAL A 284 16.85 7.54 -13.05
CA VAL A 284 17.88 8.36 -12.39
C VAL A 284 18.88 7.49 -11.63
N TYR A 285 18.41 6.43 -10.97
CA TYR A 285 19.31 5.45 -10.33
C TYR A 285 20.25 4.75 -11.34
N GLY A 286 19.82 4.64 -12.60
CA GLY A 286 20.63 4.07 -13.69
C GLY A 286 20.07 2.79 -14.31
N LEU A 287 18.83 2.37 -13.98
CA LEU A 287 18.20 1.26 -14.71
C LEU A 287 17.89 1.70 -16.15
N SER A 288 18.12 0.78 -17.09
CA SER A 288 17.74 0.99 -18.47
C SER A 288 16.22 1.03 -18.62
N LEU A 289 15.72 1.86 -19.53
CA LEU A 289 14.28 1.97 -19.80
C LEU A 289 13.65 0.65 -20.25
N ILE A 290 14.44 -0.22 -20.91
CA ILE A 290 14.00 -1.56 -21.32
C ILE A 290 13.70 -2.42 -20.08
N LYS A 291 14.63 -2.50 -19.11
CA LYS A 291 14.41 -3.24 -17.86
C LYS A 291 13.20 -2.67 -17.09
N ILE A 292 13.10 -1.34 -17.01
CA ILE A 292 11.97 -0.67 -16.34
C ILE A 292 10.64 -1.05 -17.00
N LYS A 293 10.57 -1.01 -18.33
CA LYS A 293 9.39 -1.40 -19.11
C LYS A 293 9.00 -2.86 -18.88
N GLU A 294 9.97 -3.77 -18.86
CA GLU A 294 9.74 -5.20 -18.61
C GLU A 294 9.19 -5.46 -17.21
N GLN A 295 9.74 -4.82 -16.17
CA GLN A 295 9.24 -4.94 -14.80
C GLN A 295 7.87 -4.31 -14.63
N LEU A 296 7.65 -3.11 -15.17
CA LEU A 296 6.36 -2.41 -15.02
C LEU A 296 5.20 -3.22 -15.61
N LYS A 297 5.44 -3.94 -16.71
CA LYS A 297 4.46 -4.86 -17.32
C LYS A 297 3.97 -5.93 -16.35
N THR A 298 4.83 -6.43 -15.45
CA THR A 298 4.52 -7.53 -14.53
C THR A 298 3.97 -7.08 -13.18
N PHE A 299 3.87 -5.77 -12.93
CA PHE A 299 3.32 -5.25 -11.69
C PHE A 299 1.82 -5.57 -11.59
N LYS A 300 1.42 -6.27 -10.52
CA LYS A 300 0.03 -6.68 -10.28
C LYS A 300 -0.78 -5.65 -9.51
N GLY A 301 -0.12 -4.77 -8.77
CA GLY A 301 -0.77 -3.74 -7.95
C GLY A 301 -0.54 -3.91 -6.45
N VAL A 302 -1.30 -3.13 -5.70
CA VAL A 302 -1.37 -3.18 -4.24
C VAL A 302 -2.68 -3.86 -3.87
N GLN A 303 -2.64 -4.77 -2.91
CA GLN A 303 -3.83 -5.53 -2.51
C GLN A 303 -4.99 -4.61 -2.15
N ARG A 304 -6.16 -4.95 -2.69
CA ARG A 304 -7.44 -4.25 -2.54
C ARG A 304 -7.43 -2.82 -3.09
N ARG A 305 -6.54 -2.51 -4.05
CA ARG A 305 -6.56 -1.26 -4.82
C ARG A 305 -6.66 -1.60 -6.30
N PHE A 306 -7.88 -1.80 -6.77
CA PHE A 306 -8.21 -2.31 -8.09
C PHE A 306 -7.51 -3.64 -8.41
N SER A 307 -7.56 -4.57 -7.46
CA SER A 307 -6.83 -5.85 -7.53
C SER A 307 -7.50 -6.82 -8.48
N TYR A 308 -6.82 -7.19 -9.57
CA TYR A 308 -7.30 -8.25 -10.46
C TYR A 308 -7.16 -9.63 -9.81
N LYS A 309 -8.27 -10.25 -9.45
CA LYS A 309 -8.34 -11.60 -8.90
C LYS A 309 -8.50 -12.65 -10.00
N ILE A 310 -9.23 -12.27 -11.05
CA ILE A 310 -9.32 -12.96 -12.34
C ILE A 310 -9.21 -11.90 -13.42
N LYS A 311 -8.38 -12.14 -14.44
CA LYS A 311 -8.23 -11.27 -15.61
C LYS A 311 -8.13 -12.11 -16.87
N ARG A 312 -9.28 -12.52 -17.39
CA ARG A 312 -9.41 -13.29 -18.62
C ARG A 312 -10.33 -12.56 -19.60
N GLU A 313 -10.35 -13.01 -20.85
CA GLU A 313 -11.17 -12.40 -21.90
C GLU A 313 -12.68 -12.60 -21.70
N ASP A 314 -13.07 -13.63 -20.95
CA ASP A 314 -14.45 -14.06 -20.71
C ASP A 314 -15.02 -13.58 -19.37
N ILE A 315 -14.16 -13.30 -18.39
CA ILE A 315 -14.54 -12.86 -17.05
C ILE A 315 -13.40 -12.11 -16.36
N VAL A 316 -13.77 -11.05 -15.64
CA VAL A 316 -12.86 -10.23 -14.84
C VAL A 316 -13.44 -10.09 -13.44
N LEU A 317 -12.62 -10.37 -12.43
CA LEU A 317 -12.96 -10.16 -11.03
C LEU A 317 -11.97 -9.16 -10.42
N ILE A 318 -12.49 -8.06 -9.91
CA ILE A 318 -11.72 -6.97 -9.27
C ILE A 318 -12.12 -6.88 -7.79
N ASP A 319 -11.15 -6.78 -6.89
CA ASP A 319 -11.33 -6.52 -5.47
C ASP A 319 -10.78 -5.13 -5.13
N ASP A 320 -11.60 -4.31 -4.48
CA ASP A 320 -11.25 -2.94 -4.12
C ASP A 320 -11.74 -2.59 -2.72
N TYR A 321 -10.93 -1.81 -2.01
CA TYR A 321 -11.21 -1.34 -0.65
C TYR A 321 -12.20 -0.16 -0.62
N ALA A 322 -12.64 0.35 -1.78
CA ALA A 322 -13.59 1.46 -1.90
C ALA A 322 -14.82 1.27 -1.00
N HIS A 323 -14.99 2.20 -0.07
CA HIS A 323 -16.03 2.19 0.95
C HIS A 323 -16.64 3.58 1.18
N HIS A 324 -16.14 4.61 0.50
CA HIS A 324 -16.72 5.95 0.40
C HIS A 324 -17.32 6.19 -1.00
N PRO A 325 -18.38 6.99 -1.18
CA PRO A 325 -18.97 7.27 -2.50
C PRO A 325 -17.97 7.78 -3.54
N THR A 326 -17.05 8.66 -3.15
CA THR A 326 -15.98 9.17 -4.03
C THR A 326 -15.07 8.05 -4.56
N GLU A 327 -14.72 7.09 -3.71
CA GLU A 327 -13.88 5.94 -4.09
C GLU A 327 -14.64 4.99 -5.01
N ILE A 328 -15.93 4.73 -4.72
CA ILE A 328 -16.79 3.89 -5.56
C ILE A 328 -16.92 4.51 -6.96
N ASN A 329 -17.11 5.83 -7.06
CA ASN A 329 -17.11 6.55 -8.33
C ASN A 329 -15.77 6.42 -9.07
N ALA A 330 -14.65 6.46 -8.36
CA ALA A 330 -13.33 6.28 -8.96
C ALA A 330 -13.15 4.86 -9.52
N VAL A 331 -13.64 3.84 -8.82
CA VAL A 331 -13.63 2.45 -9.30
C VAL A 331 -14.54 2.29 -10.51
N GLU A 332 -15.77 2.82 -10.46
CA GLU A 332 -16.70 2.78 -11.58
C GLU A 332 -16.09 3.41 -12.84
N HIS A 333 -15.56 4.62 -12.71
CA HIS A 333 -14.90 5.31 -13.81
C HIS A 333 -13.72 4.51 -14.37
N SER A 334 -12.89 3.94 -13.49
CA SER A 334 -11.74 3.10 -13.86
C SER A 334 -12.18 1.84 -14.62
N VAL A 335 -13.27 1.20 -14.21
CA VAL A 335 -13.82 0.05 -14.94
C VAL A 335 -14.33 0.48 -16.31
N ARG A 336 -15.11 1.57 -16.41
CA ARG A 336 -15.63 2.06 -17.70
C ARG A 336 -14.51 2.51 -18.64
N GLU A 337 -13.44 3.09 -18.13
CA GLU A 337 -12.28 3.47 -18.94
C GLU A 337 -11.56 2.24 -19.51
N MET A 338 -11.42 1.18 -18.71
CA MET A 338 -10.72 -0.05 -19.08
C MET A 338 -11.56 -1.03 -19.93
N TYR A 339 -12.88 -1.00 -19.73
CA TYR A 339 -13.87 -1.93 -20.27
C TYR A 339 -15.14 -1.16 -20.72
N PRO A 340 -15.04 -0.27 -21.72
CA PRO A 340 -16.10 0.70 -22.04
C PRO A 340 -17.42 0.10 -22.49
N ASN A 341 -17.40 -1.11 -23.05
CA ASN A 341 -18.58 -1.76 -23.63
C ASN A 341 -19.04 -2.98 -22.82
N GLU A 342 -18.42 -3.25 -21.67
CA GLU A 342 -18.70 -4.46 -20.89
C GLU A 342 -19.67 -4.17 -19.75
N LYS A 343 -20.54 -5.15 -19.48
CA LYS A 343 -21.48 -5.10 -18.37
C LYS A 343 -20.76 -5.32 -17.04
N VAL A 344 -21.07 -4.50 -16.03
CA VAL A 344 -20.41 -4.46 -14.73
C VAL A 344 -21.39 -4.78 -13.61
N LEU A 345 -21.09 -5.84 -12.86
CA LEU A 345 -21.71 -6.16 -11.59
C LEU A 345 -20.86 -5.61 -10.44
N ALA A 346 -21.43 -4.74 -9.60
CA ALA A 346 -20.83 -4.31 -8.35
C ALA A 346 -21.43 -5.08 -7.15
N VAL A 347 -20.59 -5.83 -6.46
CA VAL A 347 -20.88 -6.39 -5.15
C VAL A 347 -20.36 -5.42 -4.10
N PHE A 348 -21.24 -4.79 -3.33
CA PHE A 348 -20.85 -3.79 -2.34
C PHE A 348 -21.26 -4.18 -0.92
N GLN A 349 -20.31 -4.05 0.01
CA GLN A 349 -20.56 -4.14 1.45
C GLN A 349 -20.39 -2.77 2.09
N PRO A 350 -21.48 -2.12 2.56
CA PRO A 350 -21.36 -0.89 3.31
C PRO A 350 -20.55 -1.10 4.60
N HIS A 351 -19.75 -0.11 4.98
CA HIS A 351 -18.90 -0.15 6.17
C HIS A 351 -19.30 0.97 7.14
N LEU A 352 -19.67 0.59 8.37
CA LEU A 352 -20.29 1.42 9.43
C LEU A 352 -21.73 1.83 9.17
N TYR A 353 -22.53 1.87 10.24
CA TYR A 353 -23.90 2.39 10.21
C TYR A 353 -23.89 3.90 10.09
N SER A 354 -23.04 4.58 10.86
CA SER A 354 -22.89 6.04 10.82
C SER A 354 -22.63 6.54 9.40
N ARG A 355 -21.60 6.01 8.74
CA ARG A 355 -21.24 6.35 7.36
C ARG A 355 -22.36 6.06 6.37
N THR A 356 -23.01 4.90 6.50
CA THR A 356 -24.14 4.56 5.62
C THR A 356 -25.27 5.57 5.75
N LYS A 357 -25.57 6.02 6.97
CA LYS A 357 -26.58 7.06 7.23
C LYS A 357 -26.19 8.40 6.64
N ASP A 358 -24.96 8.84 6.88
CA ASP A 358 -24.49 10.18 6.51
C ASP A 358 -24.40 10.33 4.99
N PHE A 359 -23.95 9.29 4.28
CA PHE A 359 -23.71 9.30 2.83
C PHE A 359 -24.75 8.52 2.03
N ILE A 360 -25.94 8.26 2.59
CA ILE A 360 -26.91 7.35 1.99
C ILE A 360 -27.29 7.72 0.55
N ASN A 361 -27.48 9.01 0.27
CA ASN A 361 -27.86 9.49 -1.05
C ASN A 361 -26.67 9.42 -2.02
N ASP A 362 -25.46 9.73 -1.56
CA ASP A 362 -24.26 9.69 -2.39
C ASP A 362 -23.87 8.25 -2.75
N PHE A 363 -24.04 7.30 -1.81
CA PHE A 363 -23.91 5.87 -2.11
C PHE A 363 -24.93 5.43 -3.16
N ALA A 364 -26.18 5.85 -3.02
CA ALA A 364 -27.22 5.50 -3.98
C ALA A 364 -26.88 6.01 -5.38
N VAL A 365 -26.39 7.25 -5.50
CA VAL A 365 -25.94 7.82 -6.78
C VAL A 365 -24.74 7.06 -7.34
N ALA A 366 -23.71 6.82 -6.53
CA ALA A 366 -22.47 6.17 -6.97
C ALA A 366 -22.71 4.73 -7.43
N LEU A 367 -23.46 3.94 -6.64
CA LEU A 367 -23.77 2.54 -6.95
C LEU A 367 -24.71 2.39 -8.14
N SER A 368 -25.56 3.39 -8.41
CA SER A 368 -26.48 3.36 -9.55
C SER A 368 -25.82 3.63 -10.91
N LYS A 369 -24.50 3.80 -10.95
CA LYS A 369 -23.73 3.92 -12.20
C LYS A 369 -23.30 2.56 -12.78
N PHE A 370 -23.31 1.51 -11.96
CA PHE A 370 -23.06 0.14 -12.40
C PHE A 370 -24.29 -0.45 -13.08
N ASP A 371 -24.10 -1.52 -13.86
CA ASP A 371 -25.18 -2.17 -14.59
C ASP A 371 -26.00 -3.11 -13.70
N GLU A 372 -25.35 -3.70 -12.69
CA GLU A 372 -25.97 -4.53 -11.65
C GLU A 372 -25.34 -4.26 -10.29
N VAL A 373 -26.12 -4.40 -9.21
CA VAL A 373 -25.61 -4.31 -7.84
C VAL A 373 -26.11 -5.45 -6.95
N LEU A 374 -25.18 -6.14 -6.29
CA LEU A 374 -25.48 -6.99 -5.15
C LEU A 374 -25.02 -6.28 -3.86
N LEU A 375 -25.94 -6.06 -2.93
CA LEU A 375 -25.63 -5.47 -1.63
C LEU A 375 -25.52 -6.56 -0.56
N LEU A 376 -24.46 -6.50 0.24
CA LEU A 376 -24.35 -7.25 1.49
C LEU A 376 -24.87 -6.41 2.67
N ASP A 377 -25.10 -7.06 3.81
CA ASP A 377 -25.38 -6.36 5.07
C ASP A 377 -24.21 -5.45 5.49
N ILE A 378 -24.56 -4.35 6.16
CA ILE A 378 -23.60 -3.37 6.69
C ILE A 378 -22.61 -4.09 7.61
N TYR A 379 -21.31 -3.95 7.31
CA TYR A 379 -20.26 -4.38 8.22
C TYR A 379 -20.10 -3.34 9.34
N PRO A 380 -20.39 -3.69 10.60
CA PRO A 380 -20.47 -2.72 11.70
C PRO A 380 -19.10 -2.25 12.19
N ALA A 381 -18.04 -3.02 11.92
CA ALA A 381 -16.76 -2.95 12.61
C ALA A 381 -16.93 -2.96 14.15
N ARG A 382 -16.98 -1.80 14.79
CA ARG A 382 -17.17 -1.64 16.25
C ARG A 382 -18.47 -0.91 16.64
N GLU A 383 -19.29 -0.53 15.67
CA GLU A 383 -20.52 0.24 15.91
C GLU A 383 -21.69 -0.65 16.33
N LEU A 384 -22.56 -0.09 17.17
CA LEU A 384 -23.89 -0.66 17.41
C LEU A 384 -24.83 -0.29 16.25
N PRO A 385 -25.80 -1.15 15.90
CA PRO A 385 -26.80 -0.85 14.89
C PRO A 385 -27.55 0.46 15.15
N ILE A 386 -27.72 1.28 14.11
CA ILE A 386 -28.55 2.49 14.15
C ILE A 386 -29.93 2.14 13.60
N THR A 387 -30.98 2.43 14.36
CA THR A 387 -32.37 2.13 13.97
C THR A 387 -32.70 2.77 12.61
N GLY A 388 -33.24 1.97 11.69
CA GLY A 388 -33.59 2.38 10.33
C GLY A 388 -32.44 2.39 9.32
N VAL A 389 -31.19 2.24 9.77
CA VAL A 389 -30.01 2.25 8.89
C VAL A 389 -29.65 0.81 8.51
N THR A 390 -30.05 0.40 7.31
CA THR A 390 -29.83 -0.96 6.81
C THR A 390 -29.40 -0.95 5.34
N SER A 391 -28.79 -2.04 4.87
CA SER A 391 -28.50 -2.21 3.43
C SER A 391 -29.77 -2.23 2.58
N SER A 392 -30.91 -2.65 3.13
CA SER A 392 -32.21 -2.55 2.45
C SER A 392 -32.66 -1.09 2.26
N TRP A 393 -32.42 -0.22 3.25
CA TRP A 393 -32.67 1.21 3.10
C TRP A 393 -31.84 1.82 1.98
N LEU A 394 -30.56 1.45 1.88
CA LEU A 394 -29.72 1.83 0.76
C LEU A 394 -30.26 1.26 -0.56
N LEU A 395 -30.53 -0.05 -0.64
CA LEU A 395 -31.05 -0.73 -1.85
C LEU A 395 -32.27 -0.01 -2.43
N ASN A 396 -33.20 0.43 -1.58
CA ASN A 396 -34.41 1.13 -2.01
C ASN A 396 -34.15 2.51 -2.62
N LYS A 397 -33.01 3.14 -2.32
CA LYS A 397 -32.61 4.44 -2.88
C LYS A 397 -31.87 4.35 -4.21
N LEU A 398 -31.31 3.18 -4.56
CA LEU A 398 -30.65 2.98 -5.86
C LEU A 398 -31.65 3.16 -7.00
N THR A 399 -31.26 3.80 -8.09
CA THR A 399 -32.14 4.04 -9.26
C THR A 399 -32.05 2.95 -10.32
N ILE A 400 -31.07 2.06 -10.23
CA ILE A 400 -30.92 0.91 -11.14
C ILE A 400 -31.96 -0.19 -10.87
N ASN A 401 -32.33 -0.92 -11.92
CA ASN A 401 -33.29 -2.01 -11.86
C ASN A 401 -32.68 -3.32 -11.36
N ASN A 402 -31.48 -3.67 -11.84
CA ASN A 402 -30.81 -4.92 -11.50
C ASN A 402 -30.07 -4.77 -10.17
N LYS A 403 -30.80 -4.85 -9.06
CA LYS A 403 -30.26 -4.71 -7.72
C LYS A 403 -30.86 -5.74 -6.77
N LYS A 404 -30.04 -6.29 -5.88
CA LYS A 404 -30.50 -7.31 -4.93
C LYS A 404 -29.71 -7.26 -3.62
N LEU A 405 -30.40 -7.49 -2.49
CA LEU A 405 -29.76 -7.77 -1.21
C LEU A 405 -29.39 -9.26 -1.14
N VAL A 406 -28.16 -9.56 -0.71
CA VAL A 406 -27.60 -10.92 -0.69
C VAL A 406 -26.96 -11.19 0.67
N VAL A 407 -27.25 -12.37 1.23
CA VAL A 407 -26.56 -12.87 2.42
C VAL A 407 -25.21 -13.47 2.02
N LYS A 408 -24.18 -13.32 2.86
CA LYS A 408 -22.78 -13.67 2.53
C LYS A 408 -22.63 -15.09 1.99
N ASP A 409 -23.24 -16.08 2.65
CA ASP A 409 -23.15 -17.50 2.27
C ASP A 409 -23.72 -17.80 0.88
N LYS A 410 -24.57 -16.92 0.35
CA LYS A 410 -25.19 -17.04 -0.97
C LYS A 410 -24.53 -16.15 -2.03
N LEU A 411 -23.56 -15.32 -1.65
CA LEU A 411 -22.92 -14.38 -2.57
C LEU A 411 -22.35 -15.07 -3.80
N GLY A 412 -21.58 -16.13 -3.61
CA GLY A 412 -20.98 -16.84 -4.75
C GLY A 412 -22.02 -17.40 -5.71
N GLU A 413 -23.16 -17.91 -5.22
CA GLU A 413 -24.24 -18.43 -6.09
C GLU A 413 -24.93 -17.30 -6.87
N GLU A 414 -25.16 -16.15 -6.24
CA GLU A 414 -25.80 -14.99 -6.88
C GLU A 414 -24.90 -14.33 -7.93
N VAL A 415 -23.59 -14.24 -7.66
CA VAL A 415 -22.61 -13.76 -8.64
C VAL A 415 -22.63 -14.63 -9.92
N LEU A 416 -22.75 -15.95 -9.80
CA LEU A 416 -22.78 -16.85 -10.96
C LEU A 416 -24.02 -16.68 -11.85
N LYS A 417 -25.11 -16.08 -11.33
CA LYS A 417 -26.35 -15.82 -12.09
C LYS A 417 -26.26 -14.60 -12.99
N SER A 418 -25.32 -13.69 -12.71
CA SER A 418 -25.07 -12.53 -13.55
C SER A 418 -24.41 -12.96 -14.87
N ASP A 419 -24.76 -12.26 -15.95
CA ASP A 419 -24.11 -12.30 -17.26
C ASP A 419 -23.04 -11.19 -17.39
N ALA A 420 -22.80 -10.40 -16.35
CA ALA A 420 -21.76 -9.39 -16.33
C ALA A 420 -20.37 -10.01 -16.48
N LYS A 421 -19.61 -9.52 -17.46
CA LYS A 421 -18.20 -9.91 -17.66
C LYS A 421 -17.29 -9.32 -16.59
N ILE A 422 -17.59 -8.12 -16.10
CA ILE A 422 -16.78 -7.46 -15.08
C ILE A 422 -17.52 -7.53 -13.74
N ILE A 423 -16.87 -8.09 -12.74
CA ILE A 423 -17.38 -8.18 -11.37
C ILE A 423 -16.43 -7.39 -10.47
N THR A 424 -16.97 -6.43 -9.73
CA THR A 424 -16.22 -5.68 -8.71
C THR A 424 -16.71 -6.06 -7.32
N MET A 425 -15.80 -6.35 -6.40
CA MET A 425 -16.08 -6.59 -4.98
C MET A 425 -15.54 -5.40 -4.18
N LEU A 426 -16.44 -4.61 -3.64
CA LEU A 426 -16.17 -3.28 -3.08
C LEU A 426 -16.50 -3.24 -1.59
N GLY A 427 -15.54 -2.82 -0.76
CA GLY A 427 -15.81 -2.48 0.64
C GLY A 427 -14.62 -2.72 1.58
N ALA A 428 -14.59 -2.01 2.70
CA ALA A 428 -13.52 -2.12 3.70
C ALA A 428 -13.73 -3.23 4.74
N GLY A 429 -14.89 -3.89 4.74
CA GLY A 429 -15.24 -4.94 5.69
C GLY A 429 -14.66 -6.30 5.34
N ASP A 430 -15.34 -7.33 5.83
CA ASP A 430 -14.98 -8.73 5.64
C ASP A 430 -15.36 -9.29 4.25
N ILE A 431 -15.94 -8.48 3.35
CA ILE A 431 -16.12 -8.83 1.94
C ILE A 431 -14.82 -9.30 1.28
N GLY A 432 -13.66 -8.79 1.72
CA GLY A 432 -12.34 -9.23 1.23
C GLY A 432 -12.05 -10.71 1.48
N LEU A 433 -12.67 -11.33 2.50
CA LEU A 433 -12.55 -12.77 2.77
C LEU A 433 -13.38 -13.63 1.81
N LEU A 434 -14.43 -13.04 1.23
CA LEU A 434 -15.35 -13.72 0.30
C LEU A 434 -14.81 -13.75 -1.14
N VAL A 435 -13.81 -12.92 -1.44
CA VAL A 435 -13.23 -12.78 -2.79
C VAL A 435 -12.66 -14.10 -3.29
N ASP A 436 -11.94 -14.85 -2.46
CA ASP A 436 -11.34 -16.13 -2.87
C ASP A 436 -12.40 -17.22 -3.12
N GLU A 437 -13.51 -17.20 -2.38
CA GLU A 437 -14.64 -18.10 -2.63
C GLU A 437 -15.32 -17.79 -3.98
N VAL A 438 -15.63 -16.51 -4.22
CA VAL A 438 -16.22 -16.05 -5.49
C VAL A 438 -15.30 -16.36 -6.65
N LYS A 439 -13.99 -16.10 -6.49
CA LYS A 439 -12.96 -16.44 -7.47
C LYS A 439 -13.01 -17.94 -7.83
N SER A 440 -12.97 -18.82 -6.82
CA SER A 440 -12.97 -20.26 -7.05
C SER A 440 -14.22 -20.74 -7.80
N LYS A 441 -15.39 -20.16 -7.50
CA LYS A 441 -16.64 -20.47 -8.19
C LYS A 441 -16.63 -20.01 -9.65
N LEU A 442 -16.15 -18.80 -9.92
CA LEU A 442 -16.01 -18.28 -11.29
C LEU A 442 -14.99 -19.09 -12.10
N GLU A 443 -13.82 -19.40 -11.52
CA GLU A 443 -12.82 -20.23 -12.20
C GLU A 443 -13.39 -21.59 -12.62
N LYS A 444 -14.22 -22.23 -11.78
CA LYS A 444 -14.92 -23.48 -12.14
C LYS A 444 -15.96 -23.31 -13.25
N LYS A 445 -16.76 -22.22 -13.24
CA LYS A 445 -17.79 -21.96 -14.28
C LYS A 445 -17.19 -21.82 -15.67
N TYR A 446 -16.00 -21.25 -15.75
CA TYR A 446 -15.32 -20.87 -16.99
C TYR A 446 -14.06 -21.73 -17.26
N ALA A 447 -13.95 -22.91 -16.65
CA ALA A 447 -12.83 -23.83 -16.88
C ALA A 447 -12.96 -24.64 -18.17
N ASN A 448 -14.07 -24.50 -18.91
CA ASN A 448 -14.39 -25.26 -20.12
C ASN A 448 -14.36 -24.37 -21.36
#